data_AF-A0A2H6H8S1-F1
#
_entry.id   AF-A0A2H6H8S1-F1
#
_cell.length_a   1.000
_cell.length_b   1.000
_cell.length_c   1.000
_cell.angle_alpha   90.00
_cell.angle_beta   90.00
_cell.angle_gamma   90.00
#
_symmetry.space_group_name_H-M   'P 1'
#
loop_
_entity.id
_entity.type
_entity.pdbx_description
1 polymer ?
#
loop_
_entity_poly.entity_id
_entity_poly.type
_entity_poly.pdbx_seq_one_letter_code
_entity_poly.pdbx_strand_id
1 'polypeptide(L)'
;MDLDRGALANIDRRLLAEFDREEWYQMVRIPVSPAKWSTWKRYCATAGISMGRAIVALMDRELASVAETSSDDSPVLAQRAREQLEHREADVAGRERAVAAADERMRGRSERLRRWEAELQTEAQQVELASRLAAQRRDPTPKVGRNDRCPCGSGLKYKHCHGLPGRT
;
A
#
# COMPACT_ATOMS: atom_id res chain seq x y z
N MET A 1 34.81 -37.66 22.11
CA MET A 1 34.71 -36.19 22.08
C MET A 1 33.38 -35.84 22.70
N ASP A 2 33.36 -35.54 24.00
CA ASP A 2 32.16 -35.11 24.69
C ASP A 2 31.82 -33.69 24.23
N LEU A 3 30.84 -33.58 23.34
CA LEU A 3 30.26 -32.29 23.00
C LEU A 3 29.62 -31.72 24.27
N ASP A 4 30.05 -30.52 24.65
CA ASP A 4 29.49 -29.80 25.79
C ASP A 4 27.96 -29.73 25.67
N ARG A 5 27.26 -30.24 26.68
CA ARG A 5 25.79 -30.26 26.72
C ARG A 5 25.21 -28.84 26.61
N GLY A 6 25.94 -27.83 27.08
CA GLY A 6 25.58 -26.42 26.93
C GLY A 6 25.60 -25.97 25.47
N ALA A 7 26.67 -26.31 24.74
CA ALA A 7 26.80 -26.02 23.31
C ALA A 7 25.71 -26.71 22.48
N LEU A 8 25.45 -28.00 22.73
CA LEU A 8 24.36 -28.74 22.07
C LEU A 8 22.98 -28.11 22.33
N ALA A 9 22.70 -27.73 23.58
CA ALA A 9 21.43 -27.09 23.93
C ALA A 9 21.25 -25.70 23.27
N ASN A 10 22.33 -24.96 23.05
CA ASN A 10 22.28 -23.68 22.34
C ASN A 10 22.11 -23.86 20.83
N ILE A 11 22.79 -24.84 20.23
CA ILE A 11 22.62 -25.18 18.81
C ILE A 11 21.18 -25.65 18.57
N ASP A 12 20.67 -26.56 19.39
CA ASP A 12 19.28 -27.01 19.33
C ASP A 12 18.32 -25.82 19.46
N ARG A 13 18.50 -24.93 20.46
CA ARG A 13 17.61 -23.77 20.63
C ARG A 13 17.61 -22.85 19.39
N ARG A 14 18.75 -22.68 18.75
CA ARG A 14 18.91 -21.79 17.59
C ARG A 14 18.31 -22.39 16.32
N LEU A 15 18.55 -23.68 16.08
CA LEU A 15 17.91 -24.44 15.00
C LEU A 15 16.39 -24.47 15.18
N LEU A 16 15.92 -24.76 16.40
CA LEU A 16 14.49 -24.82 16.71
C LEU A 16 13.78 -23.47 16.50
N ALA A 17 14.46 -22.34 16.75
CA ALA A 17 13.90 -21.01 16.51
C ALA A 17 13.87 -20.60 15.02
N GLU A 18 14.68 -21.23 14.17
CA GLU A 18 14.68 -21.00 12.73
C GLU A 18 13.55 -21.75 12.03
N PHE A 19 13.27 -22.99 12.45
CA PHE A 19 12.20 -23.82 11.86
C PHE A 19 10.77 -23.37 12.23
N ASP A 20 10.56 -22.69 13.36
CA ASP A 20 9.25 -22.16 13.79
C ASP A 20 8.74 -20.98 12.92
N ARG A 21 9.57 -20.50 11.97
CA ARG A 21 9.23 -19.38 11.07
C ARG A 21 8.66 -19.82 9.72
N GLU A 22 8.61 -21.11 9.44
CA GLU A 22 7.93 -21.62 8.26
C GLU A 22 6.48 -21.97 8.64
N GLU A 23 5.51 -21.33 7.98
CA GLU A 23 4.05 -21.29 8.25
C GLU A 23 3.32 -22.65 8.41
N TRP A 24 4.02 -23.78 8.30
CA TRP A 24 3.46 -25.12 8.18
C TRP A 24 3.93 -26.10 9.26
N TYR A 25 4.90 -25.71 10.11
CA TYR A 25 5.36 -26.54 11.22
C TYR A 25 5.32 -25.79 12.55
N GLN A 26 4.74 -26.42 13.57
CA GLN A 26 4.75 -25.92 14.93
C GLN A 26 5.61 -26.83 15.81
N MET A 27 6.60 -26.24 16.48
CA MET A 27 7.46 -27.00 17.39
C MET A 27 6.81 -27.16 18.77
N VAL A 28 6.70 -28.39 19.28
CA VAL A 28 6.10 -28.68 20.59
C VAL A 28 7.13 -29.30 21.54
N ARG A 29 7.36 -28.67 22.69
CA ARG A 29 8.23 -29.21 23.75
C ARG A 29 7.42 -30.05 24.74
N ILE A 30 7.72 -31.35 24.81
CA ILE A 30 7.04 -32.28 25.72
C ILE A 30 7.98 -32.64 26.88
N PRO A 31 7.72 -32.17 28.12
CA PRO A 31 8.53 -32.55 29.26
C PRO A 31 8.26 -34.01 29.66
N VAL A 32 9.30 -34.83 29.67
CA VAL A 32 9.23 -36.24 30.08
C VAL A 32 10.23 -36.55 31.17
N SER A 33 9.86 -37.41 32.12
CA SER A 33 10.80 -37.87 33.14
C SER A 33 11.86 -38.80 32.54
N PRO A 34 13.06 -38.91 33.14
CA PRO A 34 14.12 -39.81 32.66
C PRO A 34 13.66 -41.28 32.57
N ALA A 35 12.79 -41.71 33.49
CA ALA A 35 12.21 -43.05 33.50
C ALA A 35 11.26 -43.26 32.30
N LYS A 36 10.38 -42.29 32.01
CA LYS A 36 9.48 -42.35 30.84
C LYS A 36 10.29 -42.38 29.54
N TRP A 37 11.32 -41.55 29.41
CA TRP A 37 12.20 -41.53 28.25
C TRP A 37 12.94 -42.86 28.05
N SER A 38 13.49 -43.43 29.13
CA SER A 38 14.21 -44.70 29.08
C SER A 38 13.28 -45.85 28.69
N THR A 39 12.07 -45.87 29.22
CA THR A 39 11.04 -46.86 28.88
C THR A 39 10.60 -46.72 27.42
N TRP A 40 10.31 -45.51 26.95
CA TRP A 40 9.96 -45.23 25.56
C TRP A 40 11.03 -45.71 24.57
N LYS A 41 12.29 -45.37 24.85
CA LYS A 41 13.43 -45.80 24.04
C LYS A 41 13.52 -47.33 23.93
N ARG A 42 13.32 -48.05 25.05
CA ARG A 42 13.31 -49.52 25.05
C ARG A 42 12.16 -50.08 24.20
N TYR A 43 10.95 -49.57 24.34
CA TYR A 43 9.81 -50.01 23.54
C TYR A 43 10.05 -49.80 22.03
N CYS A 44 10.55 -48.63 21.63
CA CYS A 44 10.88 -48.35 20.23
C CYS A 44 11.95 -49.31 19.69
N ALA A 45 13.00 -49.56 20.48
CA ALA A 45 14.05 -50.50 20.11
C ALA A 45 13.53 -51.93 19.95
N THR A 46 12.70 -52.42 20.89
CA THR A 46 12.08 -53.75 20.79
C THR A 46 11.14 -53.85 19.58
N ALA A 47 10.41 -52.78 19.26
CA ALA A 47 9.51 -52.72 18.11
C ALA A 47 10.25 -52.48 16.77
N GLY A 48 11.57 -52.25 16.79
CA GLY A 48 12.36 -52.01 15.57
C GLY A 48 12.03 -50.69 14.85
N ILE A 49 11.44 -49.72 15.55
CA ILE A 49 11.03 -48.42 14.97
C ILE A 49 11.77 -47.26 15.64
N SER A 50 11.96 -46.17 14.89
CA SER A 50 12.53 -44.95 15.47
C SER A 50 11.55 -44.30 16.44
N MET A 51 12.08 -43.63 17.47
CA MET A 51 11.26 -42.90 18.44
C MET A 51 10.36 -41.85 17.77
N GLY A 52 10.85 -41.18 16.73
CA GLY A 52 10.06 -40.22 15.95
C GLY A 52 8.90 -40.89 15.20
N ARG A 53 9.16 -42.02 14.53
CA ARG A 53 8.11 -42.77 13.81
C ARG A 53 7.03 -43.30 14.77
N ALA A 54 7.44 -43.71 15.96
CA ALA A 54 6.51 -44.17 17.00
C ALA A 54 5.64 -43.01 17.55
N ILE A 55 6.19 -41.81 17.71
CA ILE A 55 5.41 -40.61 18.10
C ILE A 55 4.39 -40.27 17.01
N VAL A 56 4.82 -40.20 15.75
CA VAL A 56 3.92 -39.90 14.62
C VAL A 56 2.79 -40.92 14.55
N ALA A 57 3.09 -42.22 14.67
CA ALA A 57 2.06 -43.26 14.66
C ALA A 57 1.06 -43.15 15.82
N LEU A 58 1.50 -42.72 17.01
CA LEU A 58 0.60 -42.43 18.12
C LEU A 58 -0.24 -41.19 17.86
N MET A 59 0.35 -40.13 17.34
CA MET A 59 -0.38 -38.91 16.97
C MET A 59 -1.43 -39.21 15.91
N ASP A 60 -1.09 -39.95 14.85
CA ASP A 60 -2.03 -40.33 13.79
C ASP A 60 -3.19 -41.16 14.35
N ARG A 61 -2.92 -42.09 15.27
CA ARG A 61 -3.96 -42.90 15.93
C ARG A 61 -4.89 -42.06 16.80
N GLU A 62 -4.35 -41.13 17.59
CA GLU A 62 -5.16 -40.26 18.45
C GLU A 62 -5.90 -39.19 17.64
N LEU A 63 -5.31 -38.67 16.56
CA LEU A 63 -6.01 -37.76 15.65
C LEU A 63 -7.10 -38.48 14.86
N ALA A 64 -6.88 -39.74 14.46
CA ALA A 64 -7.90 -40.56 13.83
C ALA A 64 -9.06 -40.87 14.79
N SER A 65 -8.80 -41.13 16.07
CA SER A 65 -9.87 -41.36 17.06
C SER A 65 -10.69 -40.10 17.32
N VAL A 66 -10.05 -38.92 17.36
CA VAL A 66 -10.72 -37.62 17.45
C VAL A 66 -11.53 -37.34 16.18
N ALA A 67 -10.99 -37.66 15.00
CA ALA A 67 -11.67 -37.52 13.72
C ALA A 67 -12.86 -38.48 13.55
N GLU A 68 -12.80 -39.69 14.12
CA GLU A 68 -13.91 -40.63 14.16
C GLU A 68 -15.00 -40.17 15.13
N THR A 69 -14.65 -39.59 16.28
CA THR A 69 -15.65 -38.93 17.15
C THR A 69 -16.23 -37.66 16.53
N SER A 70 -15.48 -36.94 15.70
CA SER A 70 -16.00 -35.78 14.96
C SER A 70 -16.67 -36.14 13.63
N SER A 71 -16.50 -37.37 13.15
CA SER A 71 -17.21 -37.89 11.98
C SER A 71 -18.69 -38.13 12.30
N ASP A 72 -19.02 -38.27 13.59
CA ASP A 72 -20.39 -38.34 14.09
C ASP A 72 -20.90 -36.96 14.58
N ASP A 73 -20.05 -35.92 14.59
CA ASP A 73 -20.44 -34.52 14.81
C ASP A 73 -21.03 -33.89 13.53
N SER A 74 -22.25 -34.35 13.24
CA SER A 74 -23.37 -33.72 12.52
C SER A 74 -23.09 -33.04 11.16
N PRO A 75 -23.70 -33.53 10.05
CA PRO A 75 -23.68 -32.83 8.74
C PRO A 75 -24.18 -31.37 8.81
N VAL A 76 -24.92 -31.02 9.86
CA VAL A 76 -25.44 -29.67 10.12
C VAL A 76 -24.31 -28.68 10.45
N LEU A 77 -23.24 -29.09 11.15
CA LEU A 77 -22.12 -28.19 11.47
C LEU A 77 -21.29 -27.89 10.22
N ALA A 78 -21.05 -28.90 9.39
CA ALA A 78 -20.38 -28.72 8.09
C ALA A 78 -21.21 -27.85 7.14
N GLN A 79 -22.54 -28.00 7.13
CA GLN A 79 -23.44 -27.15 6.36
C GLN A 79 -23.40 -25.69 6.84
N ARG A 80 -23.50 -25.45 8.15
CA ARG A 80 -23.40 -24.09 8.72
C ARG A 80 -22.06 -23.42 8.41
N ALA A 81 -20.96 -24.17 8.43
CA ALA A 81 -19.64 -23.63 8.07
C ALA A 81 -19.60 -23.19 6.59
N ARG A 82 -20.22 -23.96 5.68
CA ARG A 82 -20.35 -23.58 4.25
C ARG A 82 -21.22 -22.33 4.07
N GLU A 83 -22.37 -22.28 4.72
CA GLU A 83 -23.26 -21.11 4.68
C GLU A 83 -22.57 -19.85 5.22
N GLN A 84 -21.78 -19.98 6.30
CA GLN A 84 -20.98 -18.87 6.81
C GLN A 84 -19.89 -18.43 5.85
N LEU A 85 -19.24 -19.35 5.14
CA LEU A 85 -18.24 -19.02 4.13
C LEU A 85 -18.89 -18.31 2.94
N GLU A 86 -20.00 -18.82 2.42
CA GLU A 86 -20.77 -18.19 1.34
C GLU A 86 -21.21 -16.77 1.71
N HIS A 87 -21.66 -16.56 2.95
CA HIS A 87 -22.02 -15.23 3.44
C HIS A 87 -20.82 -14.29 3.48
N ARG A 88 -19.67 -14.76 3.97
CA ARG A 88 -18.43 -13.97 4.01
C ARG A 88 -17.91 -13.66 2.61
N GLU A 89 -17.99 -14.61 1.68
CA GLU A 89 -17.64 -14.41 0.27
C GLU A 89 -18.55 -13.37 -0.38
N ALA A 90 -19.86 -13.42 -0.12
CA ALA A 90 -20.82 -12.44 -0.61
C ALA A 90 -20.53 -11.03 -0.06
N ASP A 91 -20.17 -10.92 1.21
CA ASP A 91 -19.75 -9.66 1.84
C ASP A 91 -18.48 -9.09 1.21
N VAL A 92 -17.47 -9.94 1.00
CA VAL A 92 -16.21 -9.55 0.34
C VAL A 92 -16.50 -9.09 -1.09
N ALA A 93 -17.26 -9.85 -1.87
CA ALA A 93 -17.65 -9.48 -3.22
C ALA A 93 -18.50 -8.18 -3.25
N GLY A 94 -19.29 -7.91 -2.21
CA GLY A 94 -20.01 -6.65 -2.03
C GLY A 94 -19.06 -5.47 -1.84
N ARG A 95 -18.06 -5.62 -0.95
CA ARG A 95 -17.05 -4.60 -0.68
C ARG A 95 -16.17 -4.32 -1.89
N GLU A 96 -15.74 -5.35 -2.61
CA GLU A 96 -14.95 -5.21 -3.85
C GLU A 96 -15.71 -4.42 -4.90
N ARG A 97 -17.00 -4.71 -5.11
CA ARG A 97 -17.86 -3.93 -6.02
C ARG A 97 -17.99 -2.47 -5.58
N ALA A 98 -18.12 -2.21 -4.28
CA ALA A 98 -18.20 -0.84 -3.76
C ALA A 98 -16.89 -0.05 -3.97
N VAL A 99 -15.74 -0.70 -3.75
CA VAL A 99 -14.41 -0.13 -4.02
C VAL A 99 -14.25 0.16 -5.51
N ALA A 100 -14.57 -0.80 -6.39
CA ALA A 100 -14.49 -0.62 -7.84
C ALA A 100 -15.38 0.57 -8.31
N ALA A 101 -16.58 0.70 -7.77
CA ALA A 101 -17.46 1.82 -8.08
C ALA A 101 -16.92 3.16 -7.55
N ALA A 102 -16.23 3.17 -6.40
CA ALA A 102 -15.59 4.37 -5.86
C ALA A 102 -14.39 4.82 -6.70
N ASP A 103 -13.57 3.87 -7.14
CA ASP A 103 -12.44 4.10 -8.03
C ASP A 103 -12.91 4.69 -9.36
N GLU A 104 -13.97 4.15 -9.94
CA GLU A 104 -14.53 4.69 -11.19
C GLU A 104 -15.02 6.13 -11.04
N ARG A 105 -15.70 6.44 -9.93
CA ARG A 105 -16.11 7.82 -9.60
C ARG A 105 -14.89 8.75 -9.46
N MET A 106 -13.81 8.26 -8.84
CA MET A 106 -12.58 9.04 -8.66
C MET A 106 -11.88 9.30 -10.00
N ARG A 107 -11.78 8.29 -10.88
CA ARG A 107 -11.25 8.42 -12.23
C ARG A 107 -12.04 9.44 -13.05
N GLY A 108 -13.37 9.31 -13.07
CA GLY A 108 -14.23 10.28 -13.75
C GLY A 108 -14.10 11.70 -13.20
N ARG A 109 -13.92 11.87 -11.88
CA ARG A 109 -13.63 13.20 -11.29
C ARG A 109 -12.27 13.74 -11.74
N SER A 110 -11.24 12.89 -11.74
CA SER A 110 -9.89 13.25 -12.19
C SER A 110 -9.86 13.66 -13.67
N GLU A 111 -10.61 12.96 -14.53
CA GLU A 111 -10.72 13.32 -15.95
C GLU A 111 -11.43 14.65 -16.17
N ARG A 112 -12.51 14.92 -15.43
CA ARG A 112 -13.17 16.24 -15.47
C ARG A 112 -12.24 17.36 -15.03
N LEU A 113 -11.46 17.15 -13.97
CA LEU A 113 -10.48 18.13 -13.50
C LEU A 113 -9.38 18.37 -14.55
N ARG A 114 -8.85 17.31 -15.16
CA ARG A 114 -7.85 17.42 -16.23
C ARG A 114 -8.38 18.20 -17.44
N ARG A 115 -9.64 17.99 -17.81
CA ARG A 115 -10.29 18.74 -18.90
C ARG A 115 -10.39 20.23 -18.56
N TRP A 116 -10.89 20.54 -17.36
CA TRP A 116 -11.01 21.92 -16.90
C TRP A 116 -9.67 22.63 -16.80
N GLU A 117 -8.63 21.94 -16.32
CA GLU A 117 -7.27 22.46 -16.28
C GLU A 117 -6.74 22.77 -17.68
N ALA A 118 -6.97 21.90 -18.67
CA ALA A 118 -6.57 22.15 -20.05
C ALA A 118 -7.30 23.35 -20.69
N GLU A 119 -8.59 23.51 -20.38
CA GLU A 119 -9.38 24.69 -20.81
C GLU A 119 -8.78 25.98 -20.24
N LEU A 120 -8.53 26.01 -18.92
CA LEU A 120 -7.92 27.17 -18.25
C LEU A 120 -6.51 27.47 -18.77
N GLN A 121 -5.69 26.45 -19.05
CA GLN A 121 -4.37 26.64 -19.64
C GLN A 121 -4.46 27.27 -21.04
N THR A 122 -5.43 26.83 -21.83
CA THR A 122 -5.67 27.38 -23.17
C THR A 122 -6.10 28.85 -23.09
N GLU A 123 -7.02 29.18 -22.18
CA GLU A 123 -7.43 30.57 -21.95
C GLU A 123 -6.27 31.44 -21.46
N ALA A 124 -5.47 30.94 -20.52
CA ALA A 124 -4.29 31.65 -20.02
C ALA A 124 -3.27 31.95 -21.14
N GLN A 125 -3.01 30.98 -22.02
CA GLN A 125 -2.15 31.17 -23.19
C GLN A 125 -2.70 32.23 -24.15
N GLN A 126 -4.02 32.26 -24.38
CA GLN A 126 -4.65 33.28 -25.22
C GLN A 126 -4.55 34.68 -24.61
N VAL A 127 -4.81 34.82 -23.31
CA VAL A 127 -4.67 36.10 -22.60
C VAL A 127 -3.22 36.58 -22.62
N GLU A 128 -2.26 35.68 -22.43
CA GLU A 128 -0.84 36.02 -22.50
C GLU A 128 -0.44 36.47 -23.91
N LEU A 129 -0.87 35.76 -24.95
CA LEU A 129 -0.62 36.15 -26.34
C LEU A 129 -1.24 37.51 -26.66
N ALA A 130 -2.50 37.73 -26.27
CA ALA A 130 -3.18 39.00 -26.46
C ALA A 130 -2.47 40.15 -25.74
N SER A 131 -1.98 39.91 -24.52
CA SER A 131 -1.20 40.87 -23.73
C SER A 131 0.13 41.21 -24.41
N ARG A 132 0.85 40.21 -24.94
CA ARG A 132 2.09 40.43 -25.71
C ARG A 132 1.85 41.24 -26.98
N LEU A 133 0.78 40.93 -27.73
CA LEU A 133 0.41 41.67 -28.93
C LEU A 133 -0.01 43.12 -28.60
N ALA A 134 -0.76 43.34 -27.52
CA ALA A 134 -1.14 44.67 -27.06
C ALA A 134 0.08 45.49 -26.62
N ALA A 135 1.07 44.86 -25.97
CA ALA A 135 2.34 45.50 -25.61
C ALA A 135 3.16 45.90 -26.86
N GLN A 136 3.15 45.08 -27.92
CA GLN A 136 3.80 45.39 -29.20
C GLN A 136 3.09 46.51 -29.97
N ARG A 137 1.75 46.60 -29.89
CA ARG A 137 0.94 47.65 -30.55
C ARG A 137 0.90 48.98 -29.81
N ARG A 138 1.49 49.10 -28.62
CA ARG A 138 1.76 50.42 -28.03
C ARG A 138 2.82 51.07 -28.92
N ASP A 139 2.35 51.86 -29.88
CA ASP A 139 3.20 52.82 -30.58
C ASP A 139 4.02 53.57 -29.53
N PRO A 140 5.35 53.72 -29.71
CA PRO A 140 6.06 54.67 -28.90
C PRO A 140 5.39 56.01 -29.18
N THR A 141 4.59 56.49 -28.22
CA THR A 141 4.18 57.90 -28.22
C THR A 141 5.46 58.67 -28.50
N PRO A 142 5.53 59.43 -29.60
CA PRO A 142 6.79 60.02 -30.01
C PRO A 142 7.29 60.80 -28.81
N LYS A 143 8.43 60.37 -28.25
CA LYS A 143 9.05 61.04 -27.13
C LYS A 143 9.45 62.41 -27.65
N VAL A 144 8.54 63.37 -27.55
CA VAL A 144 8.79 64.74 -27.94
C VAL A 144 9.94 65.21 -27.08
N GLY A 145 11.09 65.47 -27.70
CA GLY A 145 12.25 65.96 -27.00
C GLY A 145 11.89 67.25 -26.29
N ARG A 146 12.46 67.48 -25.09
CA ARG A 146 12.16 68.67 -24.28
C ARG A 146 12.37 70.00 -25.05
N ASN A 147 13.18 70.00 -26.11
CA ASN A 147 13.43 71.14 -26.99
C ASN A 147 12.65 71.13 -28.32
N ASP A 148 11.91 70.08 -28.66
CA ASP A 148 11.15 69.99 -29.92
C ASP A 148 9.88 70.84 -29.87
N ARG A 149 9.29 71.14 -31.04
CA ARG A 149 8.01 71.88 -31.09
C ARG A 149 6.92 71.10 -30.36
N CYS A 150 6.16 71.81 -29.54
CA CYS A 150 5.09 71.23 -28.74
C CYS A 150 3.96 70.72 -29.65
N PRO A 151 3.47 69.48 -29.46
CA PRO A 151 2.45 68.88 -30.33
C PRO A 151 1.06 69.53 -30.23
N CYS A 152 0.84 70.47 -29.29
CA CYS A 152 -0.43 71.20 -29.17
C CYS A 152 -0.63 72.31 -30.24
N GLY A 153 0.32 72.49 -31.17
CA GLY A 153 0.23 73.49 -32.24
C GLY A 153 0.59 74.92 -31.82
N SER A 154 1.05 75.15 -30.58
CA SER A 154 1.41 76.50 -30.08
C SER A 154 2.65 77.12 -30.72
N GLY A 155 3.43 76.35 -31.49
CA GLY A 155 4.69 76.79 -32.09
C GLY A 155 5.87 76.90 -31.11
N LEU A 156 5.65 76.74 -29.80
CA LEU A 156 6.67 76.83 -28.75
C LEU A 156 7.40 75.49 -28.55
N LYS A 157 8.62 75.51 -27.98
CA LYS A 157 9.33 74.28 -27.57
C LYS A 157 8.59 73.59 -26.42
N TYR A 158 8.63 72.26 -26.36
CA TYR A 158 7.90 71.44 -25.38
C TYR A 158 8.14 71.90 -23.94
N LYS A 159 9.39 72.18 -23.55
CA LYS A 159 9.76 72.71 -22.22
C LYS A 159 9.14 74.04 -21.82
N HIS A 160 8.66 74.83 -22.78
CA HIS A 160 8.04 76.14 -22.56
C HIS A 160 6.52 76.11 -22.70
N CYS A 161 5.94 74.93 -22.92
CA CYS A 161 4.51 74.74 -23.07
C CYS A 161 4.06 73.65 -22.08
N HIS A 162 3.75 72.45 -22.57
CA HIS A 162 3.29 71.31 -21.75
C HIS A 162 4.41 70.60 -20.94
N GLY A 163 5.68 70.98 -21.14
CA GLY A 163 6.82 70.47 -20.37
C GLY A 163 7.24 71.35 -19.19
N LEU A 164 6.43 72.34 -18.80
CA LEU A 164 6.65 73.19 -17.63
C LEU A 164 6.10 72.49 -16.37
N PRO A 165 6.87 72.42 -15.27
CA PRO A 165 6.36 71.90 -14.00
C PRO A 165 5.29 72.87 -13.47
N GLY A 166 4.02 72.42 -13.43
CA GLY A 166 2.90 73.21 -12.93
C GLY A 166 1.76 73.45 -13.91
N ARG A 167 1.84 72.94 -15.15
CA ARG A 167 0.70 72.82 -16.07
C ARG A 167 0.61 71.38 -16.58
N THR A 168 0.10 70.49 -15.73
CA THR A 168 -0.41 69.17 -16.13
C THR A 168 -1.92 69.18 -15.92
#